data_AF-A0A969JYU2-F1
#
_entry.id   AF-A0A969JYU2-F1
#
_cell.length_a   1.000
_cell.length_b   1.000
_cell.length_c   1.000
_cell.angle_alpha   90.00
_cell.angle_beta   90.00
_cell.angle_gamma   90.00
#
_symmetry.space_group_name_H-M   'P 1'
#
loop_
_entity.id
_entity.type
_entity.pdbx_description
1 polymer ?
#
loop_
_entity_poly.entity_id
_entity_poly.type
_entity_poly.pdbx_seq_one_letter_code
_entity_poly.pdbx_strand_id
1 'polypeptide(L)'
;MLGSCEHVTRRAGGQTVKRSGDALLLRFVDPVAGVNAMAEMFRSTALQLRAGAHLGSILERDDDVFGDTVNRAARVTSLAREGEILLTEHLVSEVHWYDAPVVPQRRAATPEG
;
A
#
# COMPACT_ATOMS: atom_id res chain seq x y z
N MET A 1 17.30 3.26 6.24
CA MET A 1 16.73 2.76 4.98
C MET A 1 15.23 3.00 4.89
N LEU A 2 14.40 2.57 5.85
CA LEU A 2 12.96 2.92 5.88
C LEU A 2 12.66 4.43 6.04
N GLY A 3 13.62 5.21 6.57
CA GLY A 3 13.48 6.66 6.70
C GLY A 3 13.23 7.40 5.37
N SER A 4 13.65 6.85 4.22
CA SER A 4 13.28 7.42 2.92
C SER A 4 11.80 7.21 2.61
N CYS A 5 11.24 6.05 2.94
CA CYS A 5 9.82 5.79 2.77
C CYS A 5 8.98 6.69 3.67
N GLU A 6 9.35 6.85 4.94
CA GLU A 6 8.68 7.78 5.85
C GLU A 6 8.78 9.24 5.37
N HIS A 7 9.89 9.62 4.74
CA HIS A 7 10.04 10.93 4.11
C HIS A 7 9.08 11.13 2.92
N VAL A 8 9.02 10.16 2.00
CA VAL A 8 8.08 10.18 0.87
C VAL A 8 6.63 10.24 1.37
N THR A 9 6.28 9.42 2.37
CA THR A 9 4.95 9.41 3.00
C THR A 9 4.56 10.80 3.47
N ARG A 10 5.41 11.47 4.27
CA ARG A 10 5.12 12.80 4.80
C ARG A 10 4.98 13.84 3.69
N ARG A 11 5.86 13.80 2.68
CA ARG A 11 5.85 14.75 1.56
C ARG A 11 4.59 14.62 0.70
N ALA A 12 4.05 13.41 0.59
CA ALA A 12 2.78 13.12 -0.07
C ALA A 12 1.54 13.33 0.82
N GLY A 13 1.70 13.92 2.02
CA GLY A 13 0.58 14.20 2.94
C GLY A 13 0.06 12.96 3.70
N GLY A 14 0.78 11.85 3.67
CA GLY A 14 0.46 10.65 4.43
C GLY A 14 1.06 10.64 5.83
N GLN A 15 0.71 9.61 6.59
CA GLN A 15 1.18 9.37 7.94
C GLN A 15 1.77 7.95 8.07
N THR A 16 2.87 7.83 8.80
CA THR A 16 3.38 6.52 9.24
C THR A 16 2.71 6.20 10.56
N VAL A 17 1.80 5.24 10.55
CA VAL A 17 1.06 4.82 11.75
C VAL A 17 1.95 3.98 12.64
N LYS A 18 2.64 3.01 12.03
CA LYS A 18 3.42 2.03 12.78
C LYS A 18 4.63 1.55 12.00
N ARG A 19 5.68 1.23 12.75
CA ARG A 19 6.85 0.50 12.26
C ARG A 19 6.99 -0.80 13.03
N SER A 20 7.09 -1.90 12.31
CA SER A 20 7.26 -3.25 12.87
C SER A 20 8.44 -3.92 12.17
N GLY A 21 9.62 -3.82 12.79
CA GLY A 21 10.88 -4.25 12.17
C GLY A 21 11.13 -3.52 10.85
N ASP A 22 10.93 -4.27 9.76
CA ASP A 22 11.23 -3.86 8.38
C ASP A 22 9.96 -3.41 7.63
N ALA A 23 8.80 -3.48 8.28
CA ALA A 23 7.52 -3.11 7.72
C ALA A 23 7.05 -1.75 8.24
N LEU A 24 6.38 -0.99 7.36
CA LEU A 24 5.68 0.24 7.69
C LEU A 24 4.19 0.06 7.43
N LEU A 25 3.36 0.54 8.36
CA LEU A 25 1.94 0.78 8.11
C LEU A 25 1.74 2.26 7.82
N LEU A 26 1.31 2.56 6.60
CA LEU A 26 1.13 3.91 6.10
C LEU A 26 -0.35 4.20 5.88
N ARG A 27 -0.75 5.44 6.15
CA ARG A 27 -2.12 5.96 6.02
C ARG A 27 -2.11 7.17 5.10
N PHE A 28 -3.08 7.23 4.20
CA PHE A 28 -3.33 8.40 3.34
C PHE A 28 -4.84 8.68 3.32
N VAL A 29 -5.20 9.95 3.44
CA VAL A 29 -6.60 10.40 3.27
C VAL A 29 -6.96 10.42 1.77
N ASP A 30 -6.01 10.87 0.94
CA ASP A 30 -6.14 10.85 -0.52
C ASP A 30 -5.56 9.52 -1.07
N PRO A 31 -6.39 8.65 -1.69
CA PRO A 31 -5.93 7.38 -2.24
C PRO A 31 -4.98 7.55 -3.44
N VAL A 32 -5.13 8.61 -4.25
CA VAL A 32 -4.23 8.91 -5.37
C VAL A 32 -2.83 9.25 -4.83
N ALA A 33 -2.78 10.11 -3.81
CA ALA A 33 -1.52 10.48 -3.16
C ALA A 33 -0.81 9.25 -2.56
N GLY A 34 -1.56 8.35 -1.91
CA GLY A 34 -1.02 7.12 -1.33
C GLY A 34 -0.38 6.20 -2.36
N VAL A 35 -1.02 5.97 -3.51
CA VAL A 35 -0.44 5.12 -4.55
C VAL A 35 0.74 5.77 -5.24
N ASN A 36 0.69 7.07 -5.52
CA ASN A 36 1.83 7.80 -6.07
C ASN A 36 3.04 7.74 -5.13
N ALA A 37 2.82 7.88 -3.82
CA ALA A 37 3.85 7.73 -2.81
C ALA A 37 4.47 6.33 -2.83
N MET A 38 3.66 5.27 -2.91
CA MET A 38 4.18 3.90 -3.04
C MET A 38 5.04 3.75 -4.30
N ALA A 39 4.58 4.24 -5.45
CA ALA A 39 5.33 4.15 -6.69
C ALA A 39 6.67 4.91 -6.62
N GLU A 40 6.69 6.07 -5.95
CA GLU A 40 7.92 6.82 -5.69
C GLU A 40 8.87 6.08 -4.74
N MET A 41 8.36 5.47 -3.67
CA MET A 41 9.19 4.67 -2.75
C MET A 41 9.90 3.56 -3.52
N PHE A 42 9.21 2.85 -4.41
CA PHE A 42 9.78 1.78 -5.23
C PHE A 42 10.84 2.28 -6.22
N ARG A 43 10.69 3.51 -6.75
CA ARG A 43 11.70 4.11 -7.64
C ARG A 43 12.90 4.70 -6.92
N SER A 44 12.72 5.15 -5.68
CA SER A 44 13.72 5.92 -4.93
C SER A 44 14.58 5.08 -3.99
N THR A 45 14.25 3.80 -3.81
CA THR A 45 14.98 2.90 -2.93
C THR A 45 15.67 1.78 -3.71
N ALA A 46 16.86 1.37 -3.25
CA ALA A 46 17.52 0.16 -3.74
C ALA A 46 16.97 -1.12 -3.10
N LEU A 47 16.03 -1.00 -2.15
CA LEU A 47 15.39 -2.12 -1.48
C LEU A 47 14.38 -2.82 -2.40
N GLN A 48 14.34 -4.15 -2.32
CA GLN A 48 13.25 -4.95 -2.89
C GLN A 48 12.01 -4.82 -2.00
N LEU A 49 11.24 -3.75 -2.20
CA LEU A 49 9.99 -3.54 -1.48
C LEU A 49 8.90 -4.48 -2.00
N ARG A 50 7.97 -4.85 -1.12
CA ARG A 50 6.65 -5.35 -1.51
C ARG A 50 5.60 -4.52 -0.79
N ALA A 51 4.52 -4.17 -1.47
CA ALA A 51 3.49 -3.31 -0.90
C ALA A 51 2.09 -3.78 -1.31
N GLY A 52 1.13 -3.52 -0.43
CA GLY A 52 -0.28 -3.75 -0.68
C GLY A 52 -1.12 -2.62 -0.13
N ALA A 53 -2.15 -2.20 -0.88
CA ALA A 53 -3.06 -1.16 -0.45
C ALA A 53 -4.53 -1.52 -0.64
N HIS A 54 -5.33 -1.03 0.29
CA HIS A 54 -6.79 -1.10 0.26
C HIS A 54 -7.35 0.23 0.74
N LEU A 55 -8.52 0.60 0.21
CA LEU A 55 -9.24 1.81 0.57
C LEU A 55 -10.48 1.44 1.39
N GLY A 56 -10.67 2.13 2.50
CA GLY A 56 -11.86 2.03 3.34
C GLY A 56 -11.69 2.72 4.68
N SER A 57 -12.72 2.68 5.51
CA SER A 57 -12.71 3.31 6.83
C SER A 57 -11.77 2.59 7.80
N ILE A 58 -11.19 3.34 8.71
CA ILE A 58 -10.34 2.85 9.80
C ILE A 58 -10.90 3.33 11.15
N LEU A 59 -10.64 2.56 12.21
CA LEU A 59 -10.84 3.02 13.58
C LEU A 59 -9.49 3.48 14.13
N GLU A 60 -9.43 4.73 14.60
CA GLU A 60 -8.24 5.29 15.23
C GLU A 60 -8.36 5.22 16.75
N ARG A 61 -7.33 4.69 17.42
CA ARG A 61 -7.25 4.62 18.87
C ARG A 61 -5.80 4.56 19.33
N ASP A 62 -5.45 5.38 20.32
CA ASP A 62 -4.13 5.38 20.96
C ASP A 62 -2.97 5.45 19.93
N ASP A 63 -3.11 6.33 18.93
CA ASP A 63 -2.19 6.52 17.79
C ASP A 63 -1.98 5.29 16.88
N ASP A 64 -2.79 4.24 17.01
CA ASP A 64 -2.82 3.07 16.12
C ASP A 64 -4.14 3.02 15.31
N VAL A 65 -4.17 2.16 14.28
CA VAL A 65 -5.33 1.98 13.39
C VAL A 65 -5.79 0.54 13.36
N PHE A 66 -7.10 0.36 13.39
CA PHE A 66 -7.75 -0.95 13.45
C PHE A 66 -8.89 -1.05 12.44
N GLY A 67 -9.35 -2.29 12.26
CA GLY A 67 -10.53 -2.60 11.46
C GLY A 67 -10.20 -3.41 10.21
N ASP A 68 -11.24 -3.69 9.45
CA ASP A 68 -11.15 -4.56 8.29
C ASP A 68 -10.19 -3.98 7.22
N THR A 69 -10.21 -2.66 7.00
CA THR A 69 -9.32 -2.01 6.03
C THR A 69 -7.85 -2.32 6.25
N VAL A 70 -7.41 -2.31 7.51
CA VAL A 70 -6.01 -2.59 7.89
C VAL A 70 -5.68 -4.07 7.64
N ASN A 71 -6.59 -4.97 8.01
CA ASN A 71 -6.44 -6.40 7.79
C ASN A 71 -6.38 -6.74 6.29
N ARG A 72 -7.23 -6.12 5.47
CA ARG A 72 -7.21 -6.26 4.01
C ARG A 72 -5.90 -5.73 3.41
N ALA A 73 -5.44 -4.53 3.80
CA ALA A 73 -4.18 -3.99 3.31
C ALA A 73 -2.98 -4.90 3.66
N ALA A 74 -2.93 -5.42 4.89
CA ALA A 74 -1.91 -6.37 5.32
C ALA A 74 -1.97 -7.68 4.51
N ARG A 75 -3.19 -8.22 4.31
CA ARG A 75 -3.39 -9.42 3.47
C ARG A 75 -2.91 -9.19 2.05
N VAL A 76 -3.28 -8.08 1.42
CA VAL A 76 -2.85 -7.74 0.05
C VAL A 76 -1.33 -7.64 -0.03
N THR A 77 -0.70 -6.99 0.96
CA THR A 77 0.77 -6.90 1.06
C THR A 77 1.43 -8.28 1.15
N SER A 78 0.82 -9.22 1.89
CA SER A 78 1.34 -10.59 2.03
C SER A 78 1.29 -11.40 0.72
N LEU A 79 0.41 -11.02 -0.20
CA LEU A 79 0.27 -11.67 -1.51
C LEU A 79 1.24 -11.07 -2.56
N ALA A 80 1.78 -9.88 -2.29
CA ALA A 80 2.70 -9.18 -3.19
C ALA A 80 4.08 -9.85 -3.16
N ARG A 81 4.68 -9.99 -4.34
CA ARG A 81 6.08 -10.41 -4.49
C ARG A 81 7.03 -9.24 -4.25
N GLU A 82 8.31 -9.55 -4.11
CA GLU A 82 9.37 -8.55 -4.14
C GLU A 82 9.31 -7.74 -5.44
N GLY A 83 9.41 -6.41 -5.34
CA GLY A 83 9.26 -5.48 -6.45
C GLY A 83 7.81 -5.23 -6.88
N GLU A 84 6.81 -5.78 -6.17
CA GLU A 84 5.39 -5.66 -6.55
C GLU A 84 4.58 -4.75 -5.61
N ILE A 85 3.70 -3.95 -6.22
CA ILE A 85 2.62 -3.22 -5.54
C ILE A 85 1.31 -3.90 -5.94
N LEU A 86 0.55 -4.39 -4.96
CA LEU A 86 -0.80 -4.90 -5.17
C LEU A 86 -1.85 -3.93 -4.65
N LEU A 87 -2.88 -3.67 -5.46
CA LEU A 87 -4.01 -2.83 -5.10
C LEU A 87 -5.27 -3.69 -5.16
N THR A 88 -6.18 -3.52 -4.20
CA THR A 88 -7.51 -4.13 -4.32
C THR A 88 -8.32 -3.48 -5.44
N GLU A 89 -9.19 -4.26 -6.09
CA GLU A 89 -10.13 -3.76 -7.10
C GLU A 89 -10.93 -2.54 -6.62
N HIS A 90 -11.43 -2.58 -5.38
CA HIS A 90 -12.13 -1.45 -4.75
C HIS A 90 -11.29 -0.15 -4.73
N LEU A 91 -9.99 -0.24 -4.46
CA LEU A 91 -9.13 0.94 -4.48
C LEU A 91 -8.94 1.43 -5.92
N VAL A 92 -8.78 0.52 -6.88
CA VAL A 92 -8.62 0.86 -8.29
C VAL A 92 -9.88 1.53 -8.86
N SER A 93 -11.08 1.10 -8.47
CA SER A 93 -12.33 1.71 -8.94
C SER A 93 -12.55 3.13 -8.43
N GLU A 94 -12.04 3.45 -7.25
CA GLU A 94 -12.15 4.77 -6.63
C GLU A 94 -11.07 5.75 -7.10
N VAL A 95 -9.99 5.25 -7.69
CA VAL A 95 -8.90 6.08 -8.21
C VAL A 95 -8.97 6.15 -9.73
N HIS A 96 -9.32 7.32 -10.25
CA HIS A 96 -9.27 7.59 -11.69
C HIS A 96 -7.83 7.94 -12.11
N TRP A 97 -7.12 6.96 -12.67
CA TRP A 97 -5.76 7.12 -13.21
C TRP A 97 -5.79 7.85 -14.54
N TYR A 98 -5.07 8.98 -14.66
CA TYR A 98 -4.99 9.68 -15.95
C TYR A 98 -3.89 9.15 -16.88
N ASP A 99 -2.84 8.47 -16.38
CA ASP A 99 -1.65 8.15 -17.20
C ASP A 99 -0.85 6.89 -16.80
N ALA A 100 -1.41 5.95 -16.00
CA ALA A 100 -0.69 4.73 -15.61
C ALA A 100 -1.41 3.46 -16.06
N PRO A 101 -0.76 2.52 -16.75
CA PRO A 101 -1.36 1.24 -17.10
C PRO A 101 -1.57 0.42 -15.82
N VAL A 102 -2.82 0.29 -15.37
CA VAL A 102 -3.21 -0.69 -14.36
C VAL A 102 -3.31 -2.04 -15.05
N VAL A 103 -2.39 -2.95 -14.77
CA VAL A 103 -2.46 -4.33 -15.26
C VAL A 103 -3.25 -5.15 -14.24
N PRO A 104 -4.45 -5.67 -14.58
CA PRO A 104 -5.19 -6.53 -13.67
C PRO A 104 -4.39 -7.81 -13.42
N GLN A 105 -3.98 -8.02 -12.17
CA GLN A 105 -3.39 -9.29 -11.76
C GLN A 105 -4.49 -10.34 -11.70
N ARG A 106 -4.70 -11.11 -12.77
CA ARG A 106 -5.44 -12.38 -12.67
C ARG A 106 -4.53 -13.38 -11.99
N ARG A 107 -4.83 -13.76 -10.75
CA ARG A 107 -4.24 -15.00 -10.23
C ARG A 107 -4.68 -16.14 -11.14
N ALA A 108 -3.71 -16.90 -11.66
CA ALA A 108 -3.98 -18.30 -11.98
C ALA A 108 -4.58 -18.91 -10.73
N ALA A 109 -5.77 -19.52 -10.86
CA ALA A 109 -6.30 -20.38 -9.82
C ALA A 109 -5.17 -21.33 -9.40
N THR A 110 -4.86 -21.38 -8.11
CA THR A 110 -4.04 -22.47 -7.58
C THR A 110 -4.75 -23.76 -8.03
N PRO A 111 -4.07 -24.71 -8.69
CA PRO A 111 -4.70 -26.00 -8.93
C PRO A 111 -5.03 -26.55 -7.54
N GLU A 112 -6.32 -26.74 -7.28
CA GLU A 112 -6.76 -27.50 -6.12
C GLU A 112 -6.16 -28.90 -6.28
N GLY A 113 -5.25 -29.24 -5.38
CA GLY A 113 -4.67 -30.57 -5.23
C GLY A 113 -5.20 -31.22 -3.97
#